data_AF-A0A6I9WHI4-F1
#
_entry.id   AF-A0A6I9WHI4-F1
#
_cell.length_a   1.000
_cell.length_b   1.000
_cell.length_c   1.000
_cell.angle_alpha   90.00
_cell.angle_beta   90.00
_cell.angle_gamma   90.00
#
_symmetry.space_group_name_H-M   'P 1'
#
loop_
_entity.id
_entity.type
_entity.pdbx_description
1 polymer ?
#
loop_
_entity_poly.entity_id
_entity_poly.type
_entity_poly.pdbx_seq_one_letter_code
_entity_poly.pdbx_strand_id
1 'polypeptide(L)'
;MILNLKLDLLYPILSKYCSVYFQKFKQMVSRVCVKRRKVGGMQGIIIAVEGSMNPNVIQHHIQQLVSYMSHYIRDICETDYEKYKMKLIIDKYSKILNLDKAANIIWEEIVTEKYGFDRAEVEKSYVRQITKYDLIMFYEEFICDKKTILSVHVLSKHEDKLSTANISKTKKSFTEKSESSDNKLSESVISILKKHNISKAPVKKIDNIVMFKQTCNYHKQKPLISTFRTKSKLPCRKIYEIDISSEFE
;
A
#
# COMPACT_ATOMS: atom_id res chain seq x y z
N MET A 1 -12.55 -7.60 3.28
CA MET A 1 -12.18 -7.16 4.65
C MET A 1 -10.77 -7.61 5.00
N ILE A 2 -10.50 -8.92 5.00
CA ILE A 2 -9.20 -9.53 5.34
C ILE A 2 -8.01 -8.99 4.53
N LEU A 3 -8.13 -8.97 3.19
CA LEU A 3 -7.07 -8.47 2.30
C LEU A 3 -6.71 -7.00 2.59
N ASN A 4 -7.69 -6.21 3.02
CA ASN A 4 -7.48 -4.80 3.34
C ASN A 4 -6.56 -4.63 4.55
N LEU A 5 -6.70 -5.51 5.55
CA LEU A 5 -5.90 -5.48 6.77
C LEU A 5 -4.47 -5.95 6.54
N LYS A 6 -4.28 -6.97 5.70
CA LYS A 6 -2.94 -7.41 5.28
C LYS A 6 -2.21 -6.29 4.52
N LEU A 7 -2.91 -5.58 3.63
CA LEU A 7 -2.36 -4.41 2.94
C LEU A 7 -2.07 -3.24 3.89
N ASP A 8 -2.97 -2.98 4.84
CA ASP A 8 -2.80 -1.94 5.87
C ASP A 8 -1.58 -2.25 6.78
N LEU A 9 -1.29 -3.52 7.05
CA LEU A 9 -0.11 -3.98 7.81
C LEU A 9 1.17 -3.99 6.99
N LEU A 10 1.10 -4.34 5.70
CA LEU A 10 2.25 -4.31 4.79
C LEU A 10 2.76 -2.89 4.56
N TYR A 11 1.84 -1.93 4.44
CA TYR A 11 2.15 -0.52 4.17
C TYR A 11 3.26 0.09 5.04
N PRO A 12 3.20 0.07 6.39
CA PRO A 12 4.23 0.68 7.22
C PRO A 12 5.59 -0.03 7.09
N ILE A 13 5.59 -1.35 6.90
CA ILE A 13 6.81 -2.15 6.74
C ILE A 13 7.49 -1.78 5.42
N LEU A 14 6.73 -1.75 4.32
CA LEU A 14 7.23 -1.34 3.01
C LEU A 14 7.68 0.11 3.01
N SER A 15 6.94 1.01 3.67
CA SER A 15 7.33 2.41 3.79
C SER A 15 8.67 2.57 4.49
N LYS A 16 8.92 1.84 5.58
CA LYS A 16 10.21 1.86 6.28
C LYS A 16 11.32 1.33 5.37
N TYR A 17 11.07 0.19 4.72
CA TYR A 17 12.06 -0.43 3.83
C TYR A 17 12.42 0.46 2.64
N CYS A 18 11.43 1.08 1.98
CA CYS A 18 11.67 2.02 0.89
C CYS A 18 12.48 3.24 1.33
N SER A 19 12.16 3.85 2.47
CA SER A 19 12.91 5.00 2.98
C SER A 19 14.38 4.66 3.23
N VAL A 20 14.66 3.53 3.88
CA VAL A 20 16.03 3.07 4.13
C VAL A 20 16.75 2.72 2.83
N TYR A 21 16.09 2.03 1.90
CA TYR A 21 16.69 1.66 0.62
C TYR A 21 17.13 2.87 -0.19
N PHE A 22 16.29 3.90 -0.30
CA PHE A 22 16.58 5.09 -1.12
C PHE A 22 17.45 6.13 -0.39
N GLN A 23 17.69 5.98 0.91
CA GLN A 23 18.60 6.84 1.65
C GLN A 23 20.03 6.83 1.07
N LYS A 24 20.47 5.70 0.49
CA LYS A 24 21.77 5.62 -0.22
C LYS A 24 21.85 6.50 -1.48
N PHE A 25 20.71 6.92 -2.01
CA PHE A 25 20.59 7.79 -3.17
C PHE A 25 20.15 9.21 -2.81
N LYS A 26 20.31 9.63 -1.55
CA LYS A 26 19.84 10.94 -1.04
C LYS A 26 20.36 12.15 -1.84
N GLN A 27 21.49 12.02 -2.55
CA GLN A 27 22.00 13.08 -3.45
C GLN A 27 21.16 13.26 -4.72
N MET A 28 20.49 12.20 -5.19
CA MET A 28 19.70 12.18 -6.42
C MET A 28 18.19 12.08 -6.17
N VAL A 29 17.80 11.56 -5.00
CA VAL A 29 16.41 11.37 -4.58
C VAL A 29 16.10 12.38 -3.49
N SER A 30 15.22 13.32 -3.80
CA SER A 30 14.77 14.35 -2.86
C SER A 30 13.70 13.80 -1.93
N ARG A 31 12.74 13.04 -2.47
CA ARG A 31 11.60 12.53 -1.71
C ARG A 31 11.22 11.13 -2.13
N VAL A 32 10.93 10.29 -1.13
CA VAL A 32 10.29 8.99 -1.32
C VAL A 32 9.02 8.96 -0.48
N CYS A 33 7.92 8.55 -1.11
CA CYS A 33 6.64 8.42 -0.44
C CYS A 33 5.97 7.12 -0.85
N VAL A 34 5.64 6.29 0.15
CA VAL A 34 4.76 5.15 -0.04
C VAL A 34 3.36 5.58 0.39
N LYS A 35 2.33 5.22 -0.38
CA LYS A 35 0.93 5.52 -0.06
C LYS A 35 0.05 4.32 -0.30
N ARG A 36 -0.98 4.16 0.52
CA ARG A 36 -2.11 3.26 0.23
C ARG A 36 -3.07 3.99 -0.71
N ARG A 37 -3.54 3.31 -1.76
CA ARG A 37 -4.57 3.82 -2.67
C ARG A 37 -5.80 2.94 -2.57
N LYS A 38 -6.98 3.54 -2.38
CA LYS A 38 -8.28 2.86 -2.42
C LYS A 38 -9.17 3.62 -3.39
N VAL A 39 -9.54 3.01 -4.52
CA VAL A 39 -10.37 3.63 -5.57
C VAL A 39 -11.27 2.59 -6.20
N GLY A 40 -12.58 2.84 -6.26
CA GLY A 40 -13.54 1.98 -6.96
C GLY A 40 -13.59 0.53 -6.43
N GLY A 41 -13.38 0.33 -5.13
CA GLY A 41 -13.29 -0.99 -4.50
C GLY A 41 -11.93 -1.68 -4.66
N MET A 42 -11.04 -1.16 -5.51
CA MET A 42 -9.67 -1.64 -5.63
C MET A 42 -8.79 -1.03 -4.55
N GLN A 43 -7.79 -1.77 -4.13
CA GLN A 43 -6.77 -1.32 -3.19
C GLN A 43 -5.38 -1.63 -3.73
N GLY A 44 -4.42 -0.80 -3.39
CA GLY A 44 -3.04 -1.01 -3.81
C GLY A 44 -2.08 -0.08 -3.09
N ILE A 45 -0.80 -0.21 -3.45
CA ILE A 45 0.27 0.63 -2.94
C ILE A 45 0.84 1.46 -4.09
N ILE A 46 1.13 2.72 -3.81
CA ILE A 46 1.88 3.62 -4.68
C ILE A 46 3.23 3.84 -4.03
N ILE A 47 4.31 3.68 -4.81
CA ILE A 47 5.64 4.16 -4.45
C ILE A 47 5.92 5.34 -5.38
N ALA A 48 6.04 6.54 -4.79
CA ALA A 48 6.38 7.76 -5.49
C ALA A 48 7.80 8.18 -5.10
N VAL A 49 8.65 8.38 -6.10
CA VAL A 49 10.03 8.82 -5.94
C VAL A 49 10.22 10.07 -6.77
N GLU A 50 10.75 11.12 -6.15
CA GLU A 50 10.99 12.42 -6.76
C GLU A 50 12.46 12.80 -6.58
N GLY A 51 13.07 13.29 -7.65
CA GLY A 51 14.48 13.68 -7.66
C GLY A 51 15.03 13.89 -9.07
N SER A 52 16.35 13.99 -9.17
CA SER A 52 17.09 14.15 -10.42
C SER A 52 17.48 12.83 -11.08
N MET A 53 17.16 11.69 -10.45
CA MET A 53 17.43 10.37 -11.01
C MET A 53 16.46 10.03 -12.16
N ASN A 54 17.00 9.47 -13.23
CA ASN A 54 16.21 9.06 -14.39
C ASN A 54 15.10 8.04 -13.99
N PRO A 55 13.84 8.22 -14.42
CA PRO A 55 12.74 7.34 -14.03
C PRO A 55 12.93 5.85 -14.38
N ASN A 56 13.67 5.53 -15.44
CA ASN A 56 13.96 4.13 -15.79
C ASN A 56 14.89 3.46 -14.78
N VAL A 57 15.84 4.23 -14.23
CA VAL A 57 16.75 3.76 -13.17
C VAL A 57 15.98 3.60 -11.85
N ILE A 58 15.11 4.54 -11.52
CA ILE A 58 14.19 4.45 -10.37
C ILE A 58 13.32 3.19 -10.50
N GLN A 59 12.70 2.96 -11.65
CA GLN A 59 11.87 1.79 -11.91
C GLN A 59 12.65 0.49 -11.69
N HIS A 60 13.91 0.42 -12.14
CA HIS A 60 14.77 -0.73 -11.90
C HIS A 60 15.02 -0.97 -10.40
N HIS A 61 15.32 0.09 -9.65
CA HIS A 61 15.49 0.01 -8.19
C HIS A 61 14.21 -0.41 -7.46
N ILE A 62 13.04 0.08 -7.89
CA ILE A 62 11.76 -0.34 -7.33
C ILE A 62 11.52 -1.84 -7.60
N GLN A 63 11.80 -2.33 -8.81
CA GLN A 63 11.66 -3.75 -9.13
C GLN A 63 12.59 -4.63 -8.28
N GLN A 64 13.83 -4.21 -8.09
CA GLN A 64 14.77 -4.88 -7.19
C GLN A 64 14.26 -4.90 -5.75
N LEU A 65 13.79 -3.76 -5.25
CA LEU A 65 13.23 -3.62 -3.91
C LEU A 65 12.05 -4.57 -3.70
N VAL A 66 11.11 -4.61 -4.66
CA VAL A 66 9.95 -5.51 -4.63
C VAL A 66 10.39 -6.97 -4.61
N SER A 67 11.38 -7.35 -5.43
CA SER A 67 11.87 -8.74 -5.46
C SER A 67 12.49 -9.20 -4.15
N TYR A 68 13.09 -8.31 -3.36
CA TYR A 68 13.73 -8.63 -2.09
C TYR A 68 12.79 -8.52 -0.88
N MET A 69 11.67 -7.81 -1.02
CA MET A 69 10.81 -7.48 0.10
C MET A 69 10.29 -8.71 0.87
N SER A 70 10.06 -9.85 0.19
CA SER A 70 9.66 -11.09 0.85
C SER A 70 10.72 -11.59 1.83
N HIS A 71 12.00 -11.52 1.46
CA HIS A 71 13.13 -11.82 2.35
C HIS A 71 13.20 -10.82 3.50
N TYR A 72 13.07 -9.52 3.21
CA TYR A 72 13.04 -8.50 4.25
C TYR A 72 11.94 -8.76 5.29
N ILE A 73 10.73 -9.14 4.87
CA ILE A 73 9.64 -9.46 5.80
C ILE A 73 10.01 -10.67 6.65
N ARG A 74 10.61 -11.73 6.09
CA ARG A 74 11.04 -12.92 6.84
C ARG A 74 12.05 -12.58 7.95
N ASP A 75 12.97 -11.66 7.66
CA ASP A 75 14.06 -11.28 8.56
C ASP A 75 13.61 -10.34 9.70
N ILE A 76 12.39 -9.79 9.65
CA ILE A 76 11.83 -9.02 10.77
C ILE A 76 11.68 -9.95 11.98
N CYS A 77 12.28 -9.54 13.11
CA CYS A 77 12.13 -10.26 14.36
C CYS A 77 10.68 -10.18 14.85
N GLU A 78 10.22 -11.22 15.54
CA GLU A 78 8.81 -11.33 15.94
C GLU A 78 8.37 -10.16 16.85
N THR A 79 9.27 -9.67 17.70
CA THR A 79 9.02 -8.52 18.57
C THR A 79 8.77 -7.23 17.80
N ASP A 80 9.49 -6.98 16.70
CA ASP A 80 9.24 -5.82 15.84
C ASP A 80 8.00 -6.02 14.97
N TYR A 81 7.72 -7.25 14.55
CA TYR A 81 6.49 -7.57 13.82
C TYR A 81 5.24 -7.27 14.66
N GLU A 82 5.22 -7.67 15.93
CA GLU A 82 4.13 -7.36 16.85
C GLU A 82 3.98 -5.84 17.09
N LYS A 83 5.07 -5.07 17.11
CA LYS A 83 4.99 -3.59 17.17
C LYS A 83 4.28 -3.02 15.96
N TYR A 84 4.47 -3.56 14.76
CA TYR A 84 3.71 -3.11 13.58
C TYR A 84 2.21 -3.41 13.70
N LYS A 85 1.84 -4.57 14.23
CA LYS A 85 0.43 -4.94 14.48
C LYS A 85 -0.22 -4.01 15.50
N MET A 86 0.46 -3.76 16.62
CA MET A 86 -0.03 -2.87 17.67
C MET A 86 -0.13 -1.43 17.17
N LYS A 87 0.88 -0.94 16.43
CA LYS A 87 0.85 0.38 15.81
C LYS A 87 -0.33 0.52 14.85
N LEU A 88 -0.57 -0.47 14.00
CA LEU A 88 -1.72 -0.45 13.09
C LEU A 88 -3.05 -0.35 13.86
N ILE A 89 -3.20 -1.10 14.95
CA ILE A 89 -4.39 -1.06 15.80
C ILE A 89 -4.57 0.32 16.44
N ILE A 90 -3.51 0.89 17.01
CA ILE A 90 -3.54 2.20 17.67
C ILE A 90 -3.85 3.30 16.65
N ASP A 91 -3.14 3.32 15.51
CA ASP A 91 -3.29 4.35 14.49
C ASP A 91 -4.71 4.32 13.88
N LYS A 92 -5.26 3.12 13.65
CA LYS A 92 -6.56 2.95 12.97
C LYS A 92 -7.76 3.07 13.91
N TYR A 93 -7.62 2.67 15.18
CA TYR A 93 -8.72 2.62 16.16
C TYR A 93 -8.45 3.45 17.41
N SER A 94 -7.62 4.49 17.29
CA SER A 94 -7.49 5.50 18.32
C SER A 94 -8.86 6.02 18.74
N LYS A 95 -9.02 6.29 20.04
CA LYS A 95 -10.29 6.72 20.62
C LYS A 95 -10.81 7.94 19.85
N ILE A 96 -12.00 7.82 19.28
CA ILE A 96 -12.66 8.93 18.60
C ILE A 96 -13.06 9.95 19.67
N LEU A 97 -12.38 11.10 19.70
CA LEU A 97 -12.65 12.14 20.70
C LEU A 97 -13.77 13.11 20.31
N ASN A 98 -14.19 13.09 19.03
CA ASN A 98 -15.17 14.04 18.49
C ASN A 98 -16.44 13.31 18.01
N LEU A 99 -17.62 13.79 18.43
CA LEU A 99 -18.94 13.37 17.97
C LEU A 99 -19.07 13.37 16.44
N ASP A 100 -18.58 14.40 15.74
CA ASP A 100 -18.69 14.47 14.27
C ASP A 100 -17.95 13.31 13.60
N LYS A 101 -16.79 12.92 14.14
CA LYS A 101 -16.02 11.79 13.63
C LYS A 101 -16.76 10.47 13.88
N ALA A 102 -17.39 10.32 15.03
CA ALA A 102 -18.18 9.15 15.35
C ALA A 102 -19.43 9.05 14.46
N ALA A 103 -20.15 10.15 14.26
CA ALA A 103 -21.30 10.24 13.35
C ALA A 103 -20.90 9.89 11.91
N ASN A 104 -19.80 10.46 11.41
CA ASN A 104 -19.30 10.16 10.06
C ASN A 104 -18.93 8.68 9.87
N ILE A 105 -18.33 8.02 10.88
CA ILE A 105 -18.01 6.59 10.79
C ILE A 105 -19.29 5.74 10.68
N ILE A 106 -20.30 6.05 11.48
CA ILE A 106 -21.61 5.37 11.43
C ILE A 106 -22.28 5.64 10.08
N TRP A 107 -22.25 6.90 9.62
CA TRP A 107 -22.83 7.32 8.35
C TRP A 107 -22.18 6.61 7.15
N GLU A 108 -20.86 6.45 7.16
CA GLU A 108 -20.14 5.67 6.14
C GLU A 108 -20.58 4.21 6.08
N GLU A 109 -20.87 3.57 7.22
CA GLU A 109 -21.41 2.21 7.24
C GLU A 109 -22.80 2.12 6.61
N ILE A 110 -23.64 3.15 6.82
CA ILE A 110 -24.99 3.26 6.24
C ILE A 110 -24.91 3.52 4.74
N VAL A 111 -24.21 4.57 4.31
CA VAL A 111 -24.13 5.00 2.90
C VAL A 111 -23.39 3.96 2.04
N THR A 112 -22.45 3.22 2.63
CA THR A 112 -21.79 2.11 1.92
C THR A 112 -22.52 0.77 2.05
N GLU A 113 -23.68 0.73 2.72
CA GLU A 113 -24.53 -0.44 2.93
C GLU A 113 -23.79 -1.64 3.55
N LYS A 114 -22.76 -1.37 4.36
CA LYS A 114 -21.95 -2.44 4.97
C LYS A 114 -22.44 -2.81 6.37
N TYR A 115 -23.10 -1.87 7.07
CA TYR A 115 -23.72 -2.05 8.40
C TYR A 115 -22.83 -2.76 9.45
N GLY A 116 -21.51 -2.61 9.35
CA GLY A 116 -20.55 -3.26 10.24
C GLY A 116 -20.18 -2.37 11.42
N PHE A 117 -21.13 -2.09 12.31
CA PHE A 117 -20.92 -1.14 13.42
C PHE A 117 -19.90 -1.64 14.46
N ASP A 118 -19.71 -2.96 14.56
CA ASP A 118 -18.70 -3.63 15.40
C ASP A 118 -17.38 -3.92 14.64
N ARG A 119 -17.25 -3.46 13.38
CA ARG A 119 -16.10 -3.74 12.51
C ARG A 119 -14.77 -3.43 13.18
N ALA A 120 -14.71 -2.35 13.97
CA ALA A 120 -13.48 -1.98 14.64
C ALA A 120 -12.93 -3.11 15.52
N GLU A 121 -13.79 -3.78 16.30
CA GLU A 121 -13.34 -4.84 17.21
C GLU A 121 -13.03 -6.13 16.46
N VAL A 122 -13.84 -6.47 15.45
CA VAL A 122 -13.60 -7.60 14.56
C VAL A 122 -12.26 -7.45 13.83
N GLU A 123 -11.99 -6.28 13.25
CA GLU A 123 -10.75 -6.02 12.53
C GLU A 123 -9.53 -5.97 13.47
N LYS A 124 -9.65 -5.45 14.70
CA LYS A 124 -8.58 -5.54 15.71
C LYS A 124 -8.23 -6.98 16.05
N SER A 125 -9.25 -7.80 16.32
CA SER A 125 -9.06 -9.23 16.61
C SER A 125 -8.38 -9.93 15.44
N TYR A 126 -8.80 -9.61 14.21
CA TYR A 126 -8.17 -10.15 13.02
C TYR A 126 -6.70 -9.71 12.89
N VAL A 127 -6.39 -8.41 13.05
CA VAL A 127 -5.01 -7.92 12.97
C VAL A 127 -4.12 -8.65 13.97
N ARG A 128 -4.59 -8.92 15.19
CA ARG A 128 -3.82 -9.69 16.20
C ARG A 128 -3.50 -11.12 15.76
N GLN A 129 -4.33 -11.72 14.89
CA GLN A 129 -4.14 -13.10 14.41
C GLN A 129 -3.28 -13.20 13.15
N ILE A 130 -3.02 -12.10 12.42
CA ILE A 130 -2.20 -12.14 11.20
C ILE A 130 -0.77 -12.54 11.57
N THR A 131 -0.34 -13.70 11.08
CA THR A 131 1.03 -14.19 11.26
C THR A 131 1.98 -13.57 10.24
N LYS A 132 3.30 -13.62 10.49
CA LYS A 132 4.31 -13.18 9.51
C LYS A 132 4.22 -14.00 8.22
N TYR A 133 3.93 -15.30 8.33
CA TYR A 133 3.71 -16.19 7.19
C TYR A 133 2.50 -15.74 6.33
N ASP A 134 1.38 -15.39 6.97
CA ASP A 134 0.20 -14.87 6.27
C ASP A 134 0.47 -13.61 5.45
N LEU A 135 1.37 -12.76 5.93
CA LEU A 135 1.77 -11.53 5.27
C LEU A 135 2.72 -11.81 4.09
N ILE A 136 3.64 -12.75 4.24
CA ILE A 136 4.54 -13.18 3.15
C ILE A 136 3.74 -13.82 2.02
N MET A 137 2.81 -14.72 2.34
CA MET A 137 1.95 -15.34 1.32
C MET A 137 1.09 -14.33 0.59
N PHE A 138 0.54 -13.36 1.32
CA PHE A 138 -0.16 -12.24 0.71
C PHE A 138 0.75 -11.40 -0.21
N TYR A 139 1.99 -11.14 0.22
CA TYR A 139 2.95 -10.39 -0.57
C TYR A 139 3.30 -11.11 -1.88
N GLU A 140 3.65 -12.39 -1.79
CA GLU A 140 4.04 -13.20 -2.94
C GLU A 140 2.87 -13.34 -3.93
N GLU A 141 1.66 -13.65 -3.43
CA GLU A 141 0.49 -13.82 -4.29
C GLU A 141 0.10 -12.53 -5.05
N PHE A 142 0.01 -11.39 -4.35
CA PHE A 142 -0.60 -10.18 -4.94
C PHE A 142 0.41 -9.18 -5.49
N ILE A 143 1.67 -9.21 -5.03
CA ILE A 143 2.69 -8.22 -5.41
C ILE A 143 3.79 -8.84 -6.28
N CYS A 144 4.13 -10.13 -6.11
CA CYS A 144 5.08 -10.82 -6.98
C CYS A 144 4.39 -11.48 -8.17
N ASP A 145 3.40 -12.35 -7.92
CA ASP A 145 2.84 -13.25 -8.94
C ASP A 145 1.71 -12.59 -9.74
N LYS A 146 0.65 -12.12 -9.07
CA LYS A 146 -0.51 -11.47 -9.71
C LYS A 146 -0.29 -9.97 -9.90
N LYS A 147 0.95 -9.53 -10.13
CA LYS A 147 1.31 -8.11 -10.09
C LYS A 147 0.59 -7.33 -11.20
N THR A 148 -0.13 -6.30 -10.80
CA THR A 148 -0.66 -5.28 -11.72
C THR A 148 0.08 -3.98 -11.44
N ILE A 149 1.00 -3.62 -12.34
CA ILE A 149 1.88 -2.46 -12.17
C ILE A 149 1.53 -1.42 -13.23
N LEU A 150 1.28 -0.19 -12.76
CA LEU A 150 1.21 1.00 -13.60
C LEU A 150 2.33 1.94 -13.14
N SER A 151 3.29 2.21 -14.02
CA SER A 151 4.36 3.18 -13.78
C SER A 151 4.09 4.45 -14.56
N VAL A 152 4.20 5.59 -13.89
CA VAL A 152 4.08 6.93 -14.50
C VAL A 152 5.43 7.61 -14.36
N HIS A 153 6.07 7.91 -15.48
CA HIS A 153 7.36 8.60 -15.51
C HIS A 153 7.11 10.06 -15.89
N VAL A 154 7.57 10.98 -15.03
CA VAL A 154 7.56 12.42 -15.31
C VAL A 154 8.99 12.84 -15.56
N LEU A 155 9.28 13.35 -16.76
CA LEU A 155 10.62 13.80 -17.14
C LEU A 155 10.78 15.28 -16.86
N SER A 156 11.99 15.68 -16.47
CA SER A 156 12.32 17.10 -16.32
C SER A 156 12.53 17.75 -17.69
N LYS A 157 12.14 19.02 -17.84
CA LYS A 157 12.36 19.81 -19.07
C LYS A 157 13.82 19.85 -19.54
N HIS A 158 14.76 19.61 -18.63
CA HIS A 158 16.20 19.58 -18.94
C HIS A 158 16.68 18.23 -19.50
N GLU A 159 15.96 17.13 -19.26
CA GLU A 159 16.33 15.79 -19.73
C GLU A 159 15.96 15.53 -21.20
N ASP A 160 14.98 16.27 -21.74
CA ASP A 160 14.57 16.15 -23.16
C ASP A 160 15.67 16.49 -24.16
N LYS A 161 16.74 17.17 -23.71
CA LYS A 161 17.92 17.47 -24.56
C LYS A 161 18.96 16.35 -24.60
N LEU A 162 18.91 15.38 -23.69
CA LEU A 162 19.89 14.28 -23.60
C LEU A 162 19.37 12.95 -24.16
N SER A 163 18.06 12.79 -24.32
CA SER A 163 17.41 11.56 -24.79
C SER A 163 17.52 11.36 -26.30
N THR A 164 17.76 12.41 -27.08
CA THR A 164 18.02 12.33 -28.53
C THR A 164 19.47 11.99 -28.89
N ALA A 165 20.40 12.00 -27.93
CA ALA A 165 21.84 11.82 -28.20
C ALA A 165 22.44 10.48 -27.73
N ASN A 166 21.78 9.71 -26.84
CA ASN A 166 22.47 8.67 -26.06
C ASN A 166 21.90 7.24 -26.19
N ILE A 167 21.55 6.79 -27.40
CA ILE A 167 21.30 5.36 -27.66
C ILE A 167 22.61 4.57 -27.89
N SER A 168 23.77 5.21 -28.03
CA SER A 168 25.01 4.52 -28.44
C SER A 168 26.10 4.32 -27.38
N LYS A 169 26.04 4.90 -26.17
CA LYS A 169 27.17 4.79 -25.20
C LYS A 169 26.74 4.78 -23.74
N THR A 170 26.49 3.61 -23.15
CA THR A 170 26.69 3.40 -21.70
C THR A 170 26.82 1.91 -21.35
N LYS A 171 27.89 1.28 -21.85
CA LYS A 171 28.60 0.21 -21.12
C LYS A 171 29.85 0.85 -20.52
N LYS A 172 29.79 1.30 -19.26
CA LYS A 172 30.99 1.43 -18.41
C LYS A 172 30.61 1.64 -16.94
N SER A 173 30.85 0.58 -16.17
CA SER A 173 31.33 0.53 -14.77
C SER A 173 31.17 1.77 -13.90
N PHE A 174 30.39 1.65 -12.83
CA PHE A 174 30.48 2.53 -11.66
C PHE A 174 31.05 1.74 -10.48
N THR A 175 32.27 2.10 -10.09
CA THR A 175 32.99 1.62 -8.90
C THR A 175 32.62 2.48 -7.70
N GLU A 176 32.33 1.80 -6.58
CA GLU A 176 31.95 2.34 -5.27
C GLU A 176 33.16 2.99 -4.55
N LYS A 177 32.91 4.05 -3.76
CA LYS A 177 33.67 4.35 -2.54
C LYS A 177 32.69 4.81 -1.45
N SER A 178 32.88 4.24 -0.27
CA SER A 178 32.05 4.25 0.94
C SER A 178 32.70 5.06 2.06
N GLU A 179 31.88 5.56 3.00
CA GLU A 179 32.10 5.72 4.47
C GLU A 179 30.91 6.55 5.03
N SER A 180 30.28 6.35 6.19
CA SER A 180 30.54 5.53 7.39
C SER A 180 29.25 5.24 8.19
N SER A 181 29.30 4.14 8.97
CA SER A 181 28.65 3.86 10.28
C SER A 181 27.13 4.02 10.47
N ASP A 182 26.38 3.01 10.01
CA ASP A 182 25.26 2.31 10.71
C ASP A 182 24.89 1.01 9.92
N ASN A 183 25.92 0.24 9.55
CA ASN A 183 25.95 -0.45 8.24
C ASN A 183 25.74 -1.97 8.19
N LYS A 184 25.29 -2.66 9.25
CA LYS A 184 25.10 -4.13 9.17
C LYS A 184 23.88 -4.56 8.34
N LEU A 185 22.80 -3.78 8.35
CA LEU A 185 21.58 -4.06 7.58
C LEU A 185 21.69 -3.61 6.12
N SER A 186 22.48 -2.57 5.82
CA SER A 186 22.64 -2.01 4.48
C SER A 186 23.54 -2.88 3.59
N GLU A 187 24.65 -3.41 4.12
CA GLU A 187 25.60 -4.25 3.36
C GLU A 187 25.04 -5.63 3.01
N SER A 188 24.27 -6.23 3.92
CA SER A 188 23.60 -7.51 3.71
C SER A 188 22.57 -7.43 2.57
N VAL A 189 21.80 -6.33 2.53
CA VAL A 189 20.81 -6.11 1.46
C VAL A 189 21.50 -5.86 0.11
N ILE A 190 22.60 -5.10 0.08
CA ILE A 190 23.32 -4.78 -1.17
C ILE A 190 23.97 -6.01 -1.82
N SER A 191 24.58 -6.89 -1.03
CA SER A 191 25.21 -8.12 -1.53
C SER A 191 24.19 -9.12 -2.10
N ILE A 192 23.00 -9.22 -1.50
CA ILE A 192 21.95 -10.13 -1.97
C ILE A 192 21.24 -9.60 -3.23
N LEU A 193 21.05 -8.28 -3.34
CA LEU A 193 20.45 -7.66 -4.53
C LEU A 193 21.28 -7.82 -5.81
N LYS A 194 22.61 -7.96 -5.71
CA LYS A 194 23.50 -8.24 -6.86
C LYS A 194 23.27 -9.65 -7.44
N LYS A 195 22.58 -10.56 -6.74
CA LYS A 195 22.44 -11.99 -7.08
C LYS A 195 21.14 -12.33 -7.85
N HIS A 196 20.12 -11.48 -7.82
CA HIS A 196 18.83 -11.73 -8.45
C HIS A 196 18.69 -11.00 -9.80
N ASN A 197 18.82 -11.73 -10.91
CA ASN A 197 18.50 -11.24 -12.24
C ASN A 197 16.97 -11.17 -12.44
N ILE A 198 16.45 -9.96 -12.66
CA ILE A 198 15.02 -9.72 -12.87
C ILE A 198 14.65 -10.07 -14.32
N SER A 199 13.69 -10.98 -14.50
CA SER A 199 13.09 -11.27 -15.81
C SER A 199 12.40 -10.03 -16.38
N LYS A 200 12.85 -9.57 -17.55
CA LYS A 200 12.30 -8.43 -18.28
C LYS A 200 11.03 -8.85 -19.02
N ALA A 201 9.90 -8.91 -18.32
CA ALA A 201 8.61 -8.89 -19.01
C ALA A 201 8.49 -7.60 -19.85
N PRO A 202 7.96 -7.65 -21.08
CA PRO A 202 7.88 -6.48 -21.95
C PRO A 202 6.95 -5.42 -21.35
N VAL A 203 7.46 -4.20 -21.16
CA VAL A 203 6.67 -3.06 -20.68
C VAL A 203 5.82 -2.55 -21.85
N LYS A 204 4.49 -2.58 -21.71
CA LYS A 204 3.58 -2.00 -22.70
C LYS A 204 3.48 -0.49 -22.47
N LYS A 205 4.05 0.30 -23.38
CA LYS A 205 3.89 1.76 -23.37
C LYS A 205 2.43 2.12 -23.66
N ILE A 206 1.89 3.08 -22.92
CA ILE A 206 0.54 3.60 -23.13
C ILE A 206 0.65 4.90 -23.89
N ASP A 207 0.24 4.91 -25.16
CA ASP A 207 0.27 6.11 -26.00
C ASP A 207 -1.04 6.91 -25.93
N ASN A 208 -2.17 6.24 -25.66
CA ASN A 208 -3.48 6.88 -25.54
C ASN A 208 -4.23 6.39 -24.29
N ILE A 209 -4.52 7.33 -23.38
CA ILE A 209 -5.17 7.03 -22.09
C ILE A 209 -6.62 6.58 -22.25
N VAL A 210 -7.33 7.04 -23.29
CA VAL A 210 -8.74 6.68 -23.54
C VAL A 210 -8.81 5.24 -24.00
N MET A 211 -7.98 4.86 -24.99
CA MET A 211 -7.88 3.48 -25.47
C MET A 211 -7.46 2.53 -24.36
N PHE A 212 -6.48 2.93 -23.53
CA PHE A 212 -6.06 2.13 -22.38
C PHE A 212 -7.22 1.86 -21.42
N LYS A 213 -8.02 2.87 -21.06
CA LYS A 213 -9.19 2.69 -20.19
C LYS A 213 -10.22 1.74 -20.78
N GLN A 214 -10.45 1.79 -22.09
CA GLN A 214 -11.40 0.89 -22.77
C GLN A 214 -10.93 -0.58 -22.76
N THR A 215 -9.62 -0.83 -22.77
CA THR A 215 -9.08 -2.19 -22.67
C THR A 215 -9.12 -2.78 -21.25
N CYS A 216 -9.37 -1.95 -20.22
CA CYS A 216 -9.39 -2.41 -18.84
C CYS A 216 -10.80 -2.84 -18.42
N ASN A 217 -11.02 -4.15 -18.26
CA ASN A 217 -12.25 -4.68 -17.68
C ASN A 217 -12.23 -4.56 -16.15
N TYR A 218 -13.04 -3.66 -15.59
CA TYR A 218 -13.21 -3.52 -14.15
C TYR A 218 -14.60 -3.96 -13.71
N HIS A 219 -14.67 -4.88 -12.74
CA HIS A 219 -15.91 -5.22 -12.05
C HIS A 219 -15.99 -4.41 -10.74
N LYS A 220 -17.08 -3.64 -10.56
CA LYS A 220 -17.36 -3.01 -9.26
C LYS A 220 -17.51 -4.11 -8.20
N GLN A 221 -16.89 -3.91 -7.03
CA GLN A 221 -17.15 -4.80 -5.89
C GLN A 221 -18.65 -4.78 -5.59
N LYS A 222 -19.25 -5.97 -5.52
CA LYS A 222 -20.65 -6.11 -5.10
C LYS A 222 -20.75 -5.68 -3.63
N PRO A 223 -21.83 -5.00 -3.23
CA PRO A 223 -22.09 -4.74 -1.82
C PRO A 223 -22.03 -6.06 -1.06
N LEU A 224 -21.48 -6.03 0.15
CA LEU A 224 -21.58 -7.14 1.10
C LEU A 224 -23.03 -7.18 1.60
N ILE A 225 -23.98 -7.51 0.73
CA ILE A 225 -25.28 -8.00 1.16
C ILE A 225 -24.96 -9.37 1.74
N SER A 226 -24.60 -9.37 3.02
CA SER A 226 -24.76 -10.57 3.82
C SER A 226 -26.18 -11.06 3.56
N THR A 227 -26.30 -12.31 3.16
CA THR A 227 -27.60 -12.97 3.08
C THR A 227 -28.15 -13.17 4.50
N PHE A 228 -28.31 -12.11 5.27
CA PHE A 228 -29.32 -12.05 6.32
C PHE A 228 -30.66 -11.80 5.63
N ARG A 229 -31.11 -12.83 4.89
CA ARG A 229 -32.55 -13.12 4.91
C ARG A 229 -32.85 -13.41 6.37
N THR A 230 -33.47 -12.44 7.01
CA THR A 230 -34.00 -12.49 8.37
C THR A 230 -34.75 -13.81 8.59
N LYS A 231 -34.06 -14.78 9.22
CA LYS A 231 -34.70 -15.76 10.10
C LYS A 231 -34.39 -15.44 11.56
N SER A 232 -34.25 -14.16 11.89
CA SER A 232 -34.40 -13.69 13.26
C SER A 232 -35.77 -13.06 13.40
N LYS A 233 -36.69 -13.79 14.05
CA LYS A 233 -37.78 -13.16 14.81
C LYS A 233 -37.11 -12.34 15.91
N LEU A 234 -36.71 -11.11 15.60
CA LEU A 234 -36.39 -10.14 16.64
C LEU A 234 -37.72 -9.77 17.30
N PRO A 235 -37.87 -9.89 18.63
CA PRO A 235 -39.06 -9.41 19.31
C PRO A 235 -39.11 -7.89 19.12
N CYS A 236 -40.23 -7.39 18.61
CA CYS A 236 -40.53 -5.97 18.48
C CYS A 236 -40.29 -5.27 19.82
N ARG A 237 -39.13 -4.62 19.98
CA ARG A 237 -38.96 -3.61 21.01
C ARG A 237 -39.61 -2.33 20.50
N LYS A 238 -40.61 -1.86 21.25
CA LYS A 238 -41.38 -0.65 21.01
C LYS A 238 -40.47 0.49 20.54
N ILE A 239 -40.78 1.01 19.35
CA ILE A 239 -40.32 2.31 18.90
C ILE A 239 -41.07 3.30 19.80
N TYR A 240 -40.34 4.05 20.62
CA TYR A 240 -40.91 5.22 21.28
C TYR A 240 -40.73 6.38 20.32
N GLU A 241 -41.84 6.85 19.75
CA GLU A 241 -41.92 8.17 19.13
C GLU A 241 -41.89 9.20 20.26
N ILE A 242 -40.88 10.07 20.26
CA ILE A 242 -40.86 11.25 21.11
C ILE A 242 -41.40 12.37 20.23
N ASP A 243 -42.66 12.72 20.46
CA ASP A 243 -43.31 13.85 19.81
C ASP A 243 -42.91 15.13 20.57
N ILE A 244 -42.06 15.97 19.95
CA ILE A 244 -41.62 17.25 20.53
C ILE A 244 -42.52 18.35 19.95
N SER A 245 -43.81 18.27 20.25
CA SER A 245 -44.79 19.26 19.80
C SER A 245 -45.83 19.63 20.86
N SER A 246 -45.43 19.74 22.13
CA SER A 246 -46.16 20.53 23.13
C SER A 246 -45.32 20.74 24.38
N GLU A 247 -44.65 21.89 24.49
CA GLU A 247 -44.28 22.57 25.75
C GLU A 247 -43.48 23.83 25.40
N PHE A 248 -44.19 24.82 24.87
CA PHE A 248 -43.86 26.23 25.01
C PHE A 248 -45.16 26.91 25.42
N GLU A 249 -45.38 27.00 26.74
CA GLU A 249 -46.17 28.09 27.32
C GLU A 249 -45.27 29.32 27.50
#